data_AF-A0A9D8ACR2-F1
#
_entry.id   AF-A0A9D8ACR2-F1
#
_cell.length_a   1.000
_cell.length_b   1.000
_cell.length_c   1.000
_cell.angle_alpha   90.00
_cell.angle_beta   90.00
_cell.angle_gamma   90.00
#
_symmetry.space_group_name_H-M   'P 1'
#
loop_
_entity.id
_entity.type
_entity.pdbx_description
1 polymer ?
#
loop_
_entity_poly.entity_id
_entity_poly.type
_entity_poly.pdbx_seq_one_letter_code
_entity_poly.pdbx_strand_id
1 'polypeptide(L)'
;MKSPRRVMVIVGSDSDLPQCARGLKHLIEAKTAGLITTIKGKEIITASVHRHLLTVQRALLLRNELDVIIAGAGMAAHLPGMIDSILRYELEDYRLVIIGVAFSGKTKKANLAARLSISQVPGTQVVFEDGHGFYFGEEGFSRACKFAISENLPIIKKPDPRPTYSREFAEVIEMQKTQ
;
A
#
# COMPACT_ATOMS: atom_id res chain seq x y z
N MET A 1 -13.65 25.39 3.39
CA MET A 1 -13.49 24.04 3.97
C MET A 1 -12.73 23.18 2.96
N LYS A 2 -11.71 22.43 3.39
CA LYS A 2 -10.96 21.51 2.51
C LYS A 2 -11.91 20.41 2.03
N SER A 3 -11.81 19.98 0.77
CA SER A 3 -12.66 18.90 0.25
C SER A 3 -12.45 17.60 1.05
N PRO A 4 -13.49 16.77 1.26
CA PRO A 4 -13.34 15.49 1.96
C PRO A 4 -12.27 14.61 1.30
N ARG A 5 -11.44 13.96 2.12
CA ARG A 5 -10.40 13.03 1.64
C ARG A 5 -11.03 11.83 0.95
N ARG A 6 -10.56 11.44 -0.23
CA ARG A 6 -11.04 10.24 -0.91
C ARG A 6 -10.17 9.04 -0.53
N VAL A 7 -10.74 8.11 0.23
CA VAL A 7 -10.03 6.97 0.83
C VAL A 7 -10.52 5.65 0.24
N MET A 8 -9.59 4.74 -0.05
CA MET A 8 -9.89 3.34 -0.38
C MET A 8 -9.02 2.40 0.46
N VAL A 9 -9.58 1.27 0.86
CA VAL A 9 -8.84 0.19 1.53
C VAL A 9 -8.66 -0.96 0.55
N ILE A 10 -7.45 -1.51 0.43
CA ILE A 10 -7.19 -2.76 -0.28
C ILE A 10 -6.50 -3.74 0.68
N VAL A 11 -7.06 -4.95 0.82
CA VAL A 11 -6.45 -6.03 1.62
C VAL A 11 -6.24 -7.29 0.79
N GLY A 12 -5.25 -8.09 1.17
CA GLY A 12 -4.87 -9.28 0.40
C GLY A 12 -5.92 -10.42 0.42
N SER A 13 -6.68 -10.55 1.49
CA SER A 13 -7.65 -11.64 1.70
C SER A 13 -8.73 -11.27 2.72
N ASP A 14 -9.87 -11.97 2.68
CA ASP A 14 -10.94 -11.76 3.68
C ASP A 14 -10.50 -12.17 5.09
N SER A 15 -9.55 -13.11 5.20
CA SER A 15 -8.93 -13.45 6.49
C SER A 15 -8.13 -12.32 7.13
N ASP A 16 -7.82 -11.25 6.38
CA ASP A 16 -7.19 -10.04 6.91
C ASP A 16 -8.21 -9.02 7.48
N LEU A 17 -9.49 -9.10 7.07
CA LEU A 17 -10.53 -8.16 7.47
C LEU A 17 -10.75 -8.05 8.99
N PRO A 18 -10.64 -9.12 9.80
CA PRO A 18 -10.74 -8.98 11.25
C PRO A 18 -9.76 -7.97 11.84
N GLN A 19 -8.53 -7.87 11.29
CA GLN A 19 -7.53 -6.90 11.72
C GLN A 19 -7.86 -5.47 11.30
N CYS A 20 -8.82 -5.29 10.39
CA CYS A 20 -9.23 -3.97 9.93
C CYS A 20 -10.33 -3.36 10.81
N ALA A 21 -11.03 -4.18 11.61
CA ALA A 21 -12.29 -3.81 12.26
C ALA A 21 -12.19 -2.50 13.07
N ARG A 22 -11.15 -2.34 13.89
CA ARG A 22 -10.93 -1.13 14.69
C ARG A 22 -10.66 0.09 13.83
N GLY A 23 -9.83 -0.01 12.79
CA GLY A 23 -9.54 1.11 11.90
C GLY A 23 -10.73 1.53 11.03
N LEU A 24 -11.53 0.56 10.56
CA LEU A 24 -12.73 0.82 9.77
C LEU A 24 -13.76 1.66 10.55
N LYS A 25 -13.86 1.49 11.88
CA LYS A 25 -14.71 2.35 12.72
C LYS A 25 -14.31 3.83 12.62
N HIS A 26 -13.01 4.13 12.64
CA HIS A 26 -12.53 5.51 12.45
C HIS A 26 -12.87 6.08 11.08
N LEU A 27 -12.78 5.26 10.02
CA LEU A 27 -13.17 5.70 8.67
C LEU A 27 -14.68 5.95 8.58
N ILE A 28 -15.52 5.12 9.21
CA ILE A 28 -16.98 5.30 9.25
C ILE A 28 -17.35 6.59 10.01
N GLU A 29 -16.73 6.82 11.16
CA GLU A 29 -16.90 8.05 11.95
C GLU A 29 -16.49 9.29 11.15
N ALA A 30 -15.32 9.25 10.50
CA ALA A 30 -14.82 10.34 9.68
C ALA A 30 -15.67 10.60 8.44
N LYS A 31 -16.24 9.55 7.84
CA LYS A 31 -17.17 9.65 6.71
C LYS A 31 -18.47 10.32 7.15
N THR A 32 -19.02 9.92 8.30
CA THR A 32 -20.21 10.54 8.90
C THR A 32 -19.99 12.02 9.21
N ALA A 33 -18.78 12.37 9.67
CA ALA A 33 -18.37 13.75 9.93
C ALA A 33 -18.00 14.57 8.67
N GLY A 34 -18.06 13.97 7.46
CA GLY A 34 -17.72 14.64 6.21
C GLY A 34 -16.22 14.92 6.01
N LEU A 35 -15.34 14.31 6.82
CA LEU A 35 -13.88 14.46 6.72
C LEU A 35 -13.30 13.64 5.56
N ILE A 36 -13.93 12.49 5.28
CA ILE A 36 -13.58 11.63 4.17
C ILE A 36 -14.81 11.30 3.33
N THR A 37 -14.57 10.92 2.09
CA THR A 37 -15.53 10.29 1.19
C THR A 37 -14.91 9.02 0.62
N THR A 38 -15.75 8.14 0.11
CA THR A 38 -15.36 6.84 -0.46
C THR A 38 -16.01 6.68 -1.83
N ILE A 39 -15.40 5.84 -2.67
CA ILE A 39 -16.01 5.49 -3.95
C ILE A 39 -17.13 4.50 -3.68
N LYS A 40 -18.37 4.87 -4.04
CA LYS A 40 -19.56 4.06 -3.79
C LYS A 40 -19.35 2.64 -4.36
N GLY A 41 -19.55 1.64 -3.50
CA GLY A 41 -19.40 0.21 -3.86
C GLY A 41 -17.95 -0.29 -3.95
N LYS A 42 -16.94 0.53 -3.64
CA LYS A 42 -15.52 0.17 -3.71
C LYS A 42 -14.71 0.71 -2.53
N GLU A 43 -15.33 0.79 -1.35
CA GLU A 43 -14.69 1.34 -0.14
C GLU A 43 -13.56 0.45 0.37
N ILE A 44 -13.78 -0.87 0.27
CA ILE A 44 -12.82 -1.91 0.60
C ILE A 44 -12.78 -2.94 -0.53
N ILE A 45 -11.57 -3.32 -0.93
CA ILE A 45 -11.33 -4.33 -1.95
C ILE A 45 -10.47 -5.43 -1.35
N THR A 46 -10.98 -6.65 -1.37
CA THR A 46 -10.18 -7.84 -1.07
C THR A 46 -9.58 -8.38 -2.37
N ALA A 47 -8.28 -8.24 -2.57
CA ALA A 47 -7.56 -8.79 -3.71
C ALA A 47 -6.10 -9.07 -3.40
N SER A 48 -5.66 -10.31 -3.62
CA SER A 48 -4.26 -10.70 -3.52
C SER A 48 -3.52 -10.34 -4.81
N VAL A 49 -2.38 -9.65 -4.70
CA VAL A 49 -1.48 -9.41 -5.85
C VAL A 49 -0.89 -10.69 -6.45
N HIS A 50 -0.83 -11.78 -5.68
CA HIS A 50 -0.31 -13.06 -6.16
C HIS A 50 -1.35 -13.90 -6.90
N ARG A 51 -2.64 -13.67 -6.65
CA ARG A 51 -3.74 -14.47 -7.22
C ARG A 51 -4.64 -13.69 -8.17
N HIS A 52 -4.76 -12.39 -7.98
CA HIS A 52 -5.75 -11.52 -8.64
C HIS A 52 -5.15 -10.14 -8.97
N LEU A 53 -3.95 -10.11 -9.56
CA LEU A 53 -3.26 -8.86 -9.93
C LEU A 53 -4.12 -7.93 -10.79
N LEU A 54 -4.84 -8.49 -11.78
CA LEU A 54 -5.73 -7.71 -12.65
C LEU A 54 -6.83 -6.98 -11.86
N THR A 55 -7.35 -7.58 -10.78
CA THR A 55 -8.35 -6.93 -9.90
C THR A 55 -7.73 -5.74 -9.18
N VAL A 56 -6.49 -5.87 -8.68
CA VAL A 56 -5.74 -4.77 -8.07
C VAL A 56 -5.51 -3.66 -9.09
N GLN A 57 -5.01 -3.98 -10.30
CA GLN A 57 -4.78 -3.01 -11.36
C GLN A 57 -6.06 -2.26 -11.76
N ARG A 58 -7.19 -2.96 -11.90
CA ARG A 58 -8.51 -2.35 -12.18
C ARG A 58 -8.95 -1.39 -11.07
N ALA A 59 -8.64 -1.68 -9.82
CA ALA A 59 -8.90 -0.76 -8.72
C ALA A 59 -8.06 0.52 -8.83
N LEU A 60 -6.80 0.41 -9.24
CA LEU A 60 -5.88 1.55 -9.39
C LEU A 60 -6.24 2.48 -10.55
N LEU A 61 -7.09 2.06 -11.49
CA LEU A 61 -7.65 2.96 -12.50
C LEU A 61 -8.47 4.11 -11.88
N LEU A 62 -8.95 3.94 -10.65
CA LEU A 62 -9.67 4.96 -9.87
C LEU A 62 -8.77 5.99 -9.20
N ARG A 63 -7.44 5.97 -9.42
CA ARG A 63 -6.47 6.87 -8.76
C ARG A 63 -6.82 8.36 -8.80
N ASN A 64 -7.46 8.83 -9.88
CA ASN A 64 -7.88 10.23 -10.02
C ASN A 64 -9.01 10.60 -9.05
N GLU A 65 -9.76 9.61 -8.58
CA GLU A 65 -10.84 9.72 -7.60
C GLU A 65 -10.36 9.49 -6.17
N LEU A 66 -9.06 9.31 -5.94
CA LEU A 66 -8.50 8.94 -4.64
C LEU A 66 -7.42 9.93 -4.20
N ASP A 67 -7.26 10.05 -2.89
CA ASP A 67 -6.16 10.80 -2.27
C ASP A 67 -5.25 9.89 -1.46
N VAL A 68 -5.81 8.78 -0.95
CA VAL A 68 -5.04 7.78 -0.20
C VAL A 68 -5.60 6.37 -0.37
N ILE A 69 -4.70 5.40 -0.46
CA ILE A 69 -4.99 3.97 -0.35
C ILE A 69 -4.36 3.44 0.94
N ILE A 70 -5.13 2.72 1.74
CA ILE A 70 -4.59 1.91 2.85
C ILE A 70 -4.47 0.47 2.34
N ALA A 71 -3.24 -0.03 2.23
CA ALA A 71 -2.94 -1.34 1.66
C ALA A 71 -2.42 -2.29 2.74
N GLY A 72 -3.12 -3.40 2.99
CA GLY A 72 -2.78 -4.34 4.06
C GLY A 72 -2.55 -5.78 3.57
N ALA A 73 -1.45 -6.40 3.97
CA ALA A 73 -1.17 -7.80 3.68
C ALA A 73 -0.27 -8.47 4.74
N GLY A 74 -0.37 -9.80 4.87
CA GLY A 74 0.49 -10.61 5.74
C GLY A 74 1.58 -11.38 4.96
N MET A 75 2.51 -11.98 5.69
CA MET A 75 3.59 -12.84 5.17
C MET A 75 4.44 -12.16 4.08
N ALA A 76 4.49 -12.67 2.85
CA ALA A 76 5.13 -11.98 1.73
C ALA A 76 4.21 -10.85 1.26
N ALA A 77 4.14 -9.78 2.04
CA ALA A 77 3.16 -8.70 1.93
C ALA A 77 3.51 -7.73 0.78
N HIS A 78 3.49 -8.23 -0.45
CA HIS A 78 3.84 -7.46 -1.64
C HIS A 78 2.75 -6.48 -2.08
N LEU A 79 1.53 -6.56 -1.54
CA LEU A 79 0.41 -5.73 -1.97
C LEU A 79 0.73 -4.23 -1.92
N PRO A 80 1.25 -3.64 -0.82
CA PRO A 80 1.57 -2.21 -0.78
C PRO A 80 2.66 -1.81 -1.79
N GLY A 81 3.74 -2.59 -1.87
CA GLY A 81 4.86 -2.32 -2.78
C GLY A 81 4.48 -2.45 -4.25
N MET A 82 3.65 -3.43 -4.60
CA MET A 82 3.13 -3.60 -5.97
C MET A 82 2.18 -2.45 -6.36
N ILE A 83 1.32 -2.00 -5.44
CA ILE A 83 0.46 -0.82 -5.69
C ILE A 83 1.33 0.41 -5.97
N ASP A 84 2.36 0.66 -5.15
CA ASP A 84 3.29 1.77 -5.36
C ASP A 84 4.01 1.66 -6.70
N SER A 85 4.55 0.48 -7.01
CA SER A 85 5.22 0.23 -8.29
C SER A 85 4.31 0.54 -9.48
N ILE A 86 3.08 0.03 -9.49
CA ILE A 86 2.13 0.26 -10.59
C ILE A 86 1.79 1.75 -10.68
N LEU A 87 1.54 2.42 -9.56
CA LEU A 87 1.19 3.83 -9.56
C LEU A 87 2.34 4.71 -10.05
N ARG A 88 3.57 4.49 -9.60
CA ARG A 88 4.70 5.35 -9.94
C ARG A 88 5.27 5.09 -11.32
N TYR A 89 5.43 3.82 -11.71
CA TYR A 89 6.16 3.46 -12.92
C TYR A 89 5.26 3.16 -14.11
N GLU A 90 4.03 2.67 -13.90
CA GLU A 90 3.12 2.33 -15.01
C GLU A 90 2.07 3.42 -15.26
N LEU A 91 1.54 4.01 -14.19
CA LEU A 91 0.44 4.99 -14.26
C LEU A 91 0.87 6.44 -14.07
N GLU A 92 2.18 6.66 -13.80
CA GLU A 92 2.82 7.95 -13.55
C GLU A 92 2.07 8.86 -12.55
N ASP A 93 1.44 8.25 -11.54
CA ASP A 93 0.75 8.98 -10.47
C ASP A 93 1.73 9.19 -9.30
N TYR A 94 2.05 10.45 -9.03
CA TYR A 94 2.90 10.87 -7.91
C TYR A 94 2.13 11.67 -6.84
N ARG A 95 0.79 11.64 -6.90
CA ARG A 95 -0.09 12.38 -5.99
C ARG A 95 -0.70 11.45 -4.94
N LEU A 96 -1.07 10.24 -5.35
CA LEU A 96 -1.77 9.29 -4.49
C LEU A 96 -0.84 8.75 -3.39
N VAL A 97 -1.26 8.85 -2.13
CA VAL A 97 -0.50 8.29 -1.00
C VAL A 97 -0.93 6.85 -0.73
N ILE A 98 0.02 5.97 -0.42
CA ILE A 98 -0.25 4.56 -0.15
C ILE A 98 0.28 4.25 1.23
N ILE A 99 -0.59 3.93 2.18
CA ILE A 99 -0.21 3.58 3.54
C ILE A 99 -0.15 2.06 3.63
N GLY A 100 1.06 1.50 3.72
CA GLY A 100 1.29 0.07 3.88
C GLY A 100 1.09 -0.39 5.32
N VAL A 101 0.35 -1.48 5.51
CA VAL A 101 0.11 -2.11 6.81
C VAL A 101 0.53 -3.58 6.76
N ALA A 102 1.46 -3.97 7.63
CA ALA A 102 1.88 -5.35 7.78
C ALA A 102 0.89 -6.10 8.68
N PHE A 103 0.10 -7.03 8.13
CA PHE A 103 -0.83 -7.80 8.94
C PHE A 103 -0.15 -8.93 9.71
N SER A 104 -0.63 -9.13 10.92
CA SER A 104 -0.18 -10.21 11.80
C SER A 104 -0.66 -11.56 11.28
N GLY A 105 0.22 -12.55 11.34
CA GLY A 105 -0.07 -13.96 11.08
C GLY A 105 0.10 -14.80 12.34
N LYS A 106 -0.01 -16.12 12.17
CA LYS A 106 0.00 -17.09 13.28
C LYS A 106 1.38 -17.32 13.92
N THR A 107 2.47 -16.86 13.29
CA THR A 107 3.84 -17.14 13.73
C THR A 107 4.73 -15.90 13.70
N LYS A 108 5.78 -15.88 14.54
CA LYS A 108 6.80 -14.82 14.52
C LYS A 108 7.45 -14.68 13.15
N LYS A 109 7.70 -15.79 12.45
CA LYS A 109 8.28 -15.79 11.09
C LYS A 109 7.34 -15.13 10.08
N ALA A 110 6.04 -15.41 10.14
CA ALA A 110 5.04 -14.76 9.28
C ALA A 110 4.97 -13.24 9.53
N ASN A 111 5.02 -12.83 10.81
CA ASN A 111 5.01 -11.41 11.19
C ASN A 111 6.27 -10.69 10.72
N LEU A 112 7.43 -11.31 10.89
CA LEU A 112 8.70 -10.76 10.42
C LEU A 112 8.71 -10.63 8.90
N ALA A 113 8.22 -11.66 8.19
CA ALA A 113 8.08 -11.62 6.74
C ALA A 113 7.20 -10.45 6.29
N ALA A 114 6.04 -10.22 6.94
CA ALA A 114 5.14 -9.11 6.59
C ALA A 114 5.81 -7.76 6.76
N ARG A 115 6.51 -7.55 7.88
CA ARG A 115 7.21 -6.29 8.16
C ARG A 115 8.34 -6.05 7.16
N LEU A 116 9.20 -7.05 6.92
CA LEU A 116 10.35 -6.90 6.04
C LEU A 116 9.95 -6.78 4.56
N SER A 117 8.96 -7.54 4.10
CA SER A 117 8.52 -7.48 2.70
C SER A 117 7.87 -6.14 2.31
N ILE A 118 7.39 -5.37 3.29
CA ILE A 118 6.96 -3.99 3.08
C ILE A 118 8.13 -3.02 3.25
N SER A 119 8.91 -3.14 4.33
CA SER A 119 9.92 -2.12 4.69
C SER A 119 11.23 -2.18 3.90
N GLN A 120 11.56 -3.33 3.33
CA GLN A 120 12.84 -3.56 2.63
C GLN A 120 12.71 -3.42 1.11
N VAL A 121 11.58 -2.92 0.60
CA VAL A 121 11.45 -2.58 -0.83
C VAL A 121 12.29 -1.32 -1.10
N PRO A 122 13.31 -1.38 -1.99
CA PRO A 122 14.19 -0.23 -2.22
C PRO A 122 13.43 1.01 -2.66
N GLY A 123 13.70 2.14 -1.99
CA GLY A 123 13.07 3.43 -2.32
C GLY A 123 11.57 3.50 -2.06
N THR A 124 10.99 2.54 -1.32
CA THR A 124 9.56 2.53 -1.04
C THR A 124 9.11 3.77 -0.28
N GLN A 125 7.92 4.27 -0.64
CA GLN A 125 7.30 5.42 0.01
C GLN A 125 5.97 5.04 0.69
N VAL A 126 5.78 3.75 0.96
CA VAL A 126 4.54 3.21 1.58
C VAL A 126 4.68 2.92 3.06
N VAL A 127 5.88 3.06 3.61
CA VAL A 127 6.20 2.72 5.00
C VAL A 127 5.98 3.95 5.87
N PHE A 128 5.11 3.81 6.86
CA PHE A 128 4.81 4.85 7.83
C PHE A 128 5.06 4.33 9.25
N GLU A 129 5.50 5.24 10.11
CA GLU A 129 5.72 5.00 11.52
C GLU A 129 5.34 6.23 12.35
N ASP A 130 5.06 5.99 13.61
CA ASP A 130 4.82 7.00 14.63
C ASP A 130 5.55 6.60 15.92
N GLY A 131 5.24 7.21 17.06
CA GLY A 131 5.83 6.85 18.36
C GLY A 131 5.62 5.38 18.78
N HIS A 132 4.79 4.61 18.07
CA HIS A 132 4.55 3.19 18.29
C HIS A 132 5.13 2.31 17.15
N GLY A 133 6.04 2.88 16.35
CA GLY A 133 6.74 2.21 15.26
C GLY A 133 5.89 1.98 14.01
N PHE A 134 6.39 1.09 13.13
CA PHE A 134 5.71 0.73 11.89
C PHE A 134 4.28 0.23 12.08
N TYR A 135 3.41 0.51 11.11
CA TYR A 135 2.03 0.03 11.11
C TYR A 135 1.98 -1.49 10.94
N PHE A 136 1.75 -2.18 12.07
CA PHE A 136 1.67 -3.63 12.17
C PHE A 136 0.39 -4.09 12.90
N GLY A 137 -0.25 -5.13 12.35
CA GLY A 137 -1.45 -5.76 12.90
C GLY A 137 -2.66 -4.82 12.95
N GLU A 138 -3.63 -5.17 13.81
CA GLU A 138 -4.86 -4.39 14.01
C GLU A 138 -4.58 -2.96 14.50
N GLU A 139 -3.67 -2.80 15.45
CA GLU A 139 -3.28 -1.47 15.95
C GLU A 139 -2.65 -0.63 14.85
N GLY A 140 -1.74 -1.21 14.05
CA GLY A 140 -1.14 -0.55 12.91
C GLY A 140 -2.18 -0.09 11.89
N PHE A 141 -3.18 -0.94 11.60
CA PHE A 141 -4.27 -0.56 10.70
C PHE A 141 -5.12 0.58 11.28
N SER A 142 -5.43 0.55 12.57
CA SER A 142 -6.13 1.65 13.25
C SER A 142 -5.37 2.97 13.13
N ARG A 143 -4.04 2.95 13.33
CA ARG A 143 -3.19 4.13 13.16
C ARG A 143 -3.13 4.59 11.70
N ALA A 144 -3.04 3.67 10.74
CA ALA A 144 -3.11 3.96 9.31
C ALA A 144 -4.41 4.69 8.93
N CYS A 145 -5.56 4.25 9.46
CA CYS A 145 -6.85 4.93 9.24
C CYS A 145 -6.85 6.35 9.80
N LYS A 146 -6.35 6.55 11.02
CA LYS A 146 -6.23 7.90 11.63
C LYS A 146 -5.31 8.80 10.80
N PHE A 147 -4.18 8.27 10.34
CA PHE A 147 -3.25 8.99 9.49
C PHE A 147 -3.88 9.36 8.14
N ALA A 148 -4.64 8.44 7.53
CA ALA A 148 -5.38 8.70 6.30
C ALA A 148 -6.43 9.81 6.43
N ILE A 149 -6.99 10.02 7.62
CA ILE A 149 -7.93 11.11 7.94
C ILE A 149 -7.20 12.43 8.21
N SER A 150 -6.01 12.38 8.81
CA SER A 150 -5.23 13.56 9.24
C SER A 150 -4.94 14.55 8.12
N GLU A 151 -4.80 15.85 8.41
CA GLU A 151 -4.81 16.91 7.37
C GLU A 151 -3.62 16.93 6.41
N ASN A 152 -2.49 16.33 6.81
CA ASN A 152 -1.19 16.44 6.15
C ASN A 152 -0.67 15.08 5.70
N LEU A 153 -1.10 14.66 4.52
CA LEU A 153 -0.45 13.56 3.81
C LEU A 153 0.89 14.03 3.23
N PRO A 154 1.92 13.16 3.18
CA PRO A 154 3.21 13.51 2.61
C PRO A 154 3.11 13.74 1.10
N ILE A 155 4.05 14.52 0.58
CA ILE A 155 4.29 14.62 -0.86
C ILE A 155 5.10 13.39 -1.27
N ILE A 156 4.62 12.67 -2.28
CA ILE A 156 5.37 11.54 -2.84
C ILE A 156 6.42 12.07 -3.82
N LYS A 157 7.65 11.59 -3.67
CA LYS A 157 8.74 11.92 -4.58
C LYS A 157 8.62 11.07 -5.83
N LYS A 158 8.81 11.68 -6.99
CA LYS A 158 9.00 10.93 -8.24
C LYS A 158 10.29 10.10 -8.09
N PRO A 159 10.22 8.76 -8.20
CA PRO A 159 11.42 7.94 -8.16
C PRO A 159 12.23 8.13 -9.43
N ASP A 160 13.55 8.08 -9.32
CA ASP A 160 14.44 7.99 -10.47
C ASP A 160 14.33 6.57 -11.06
N PRO A 161 13.82 6.42 -12.30
CA PRO A 161 13.66 5.11 -12.88
C PRO A 161 15.04 4.48 -13.11
N ARG A 162 15.19 3.22 -12.68
CA ARG A 162 16.35 2.42 -13.08
C ARG A 162 16.07 1.85 -14.47
N PRO A 163 17.02 1.95 -15.41
CA PRO A 163 16.82 1.42 -16.75
C PRO A 163 16.64 -0.10 -16.67
N THR A 164 15.69 -0.61 -17.46
CA THR A 164 15.45 -2.03 -17.64
C THR A 164 16.12 -2.50 -18.92
N TYR A 165 16.71 -3.69 -18.87
CA TYR A 165 17.40 -4.29 -19.99
C TYR A 165 17.08 -5.77 -20.08
N SER A 166 16.76 -6.24 -21.28
CA SER A 166 16.90 -7.66 -21.62
C SER A 166 18.33 -7.89 -22.10
N ARG A 167 18.93 -9.00 -21.67
CA ARG A 167 20.30 -9.39 -22.02
C ARG A 167 20.31 -10.86 -22.40
N GLU A 168 21.18 -11.22 -23.32
CA GLU A 168 21.50 -12.62 -23.57
C GLU A 168 22.45 -13.15 -22.50
N PHE A 169 22.44 -14.47 -22.27
CA PHE A 169 23.35 -15.09 -21.29
C PHE A 169 24.83 -14.83 -21.62
N ALA A 170 25.20 -14.82 -22.90
CA ALA A 170 26.57 -14.57 -23.34
C ALA A 170 27.04 -13.16 -22.95
N GLU A 171 26.21 -12.14 -23.18
CA GLU A 171 26.50 -10.75 -22.82
C GLU A 171 26.79 -10.61 -21.31
N VAL A 172 25.99 -11.27 -20.47
CA VAL A 172 26.16 -11.21 -19.01
C VAL A 172 27.48 -11.85 -18.56
N ILE A 173 27.86 -12.98 -19.17
CA ILE A 173 29.14 -13.65 -18.88
C ILE A 173 30.32 -12.78 -19.31
N GLU A 174 30.23 -12.10 -20.44
CA GLU A 174 31.29 -11.19 -20.91
C GLU A 174 31.45 -9.96 -20.00
N MET A 175 30.35 -9.40 -19.51
CA MET A 175 30.38 -8.28 -18.55
C MET A 175 31.07 -8.62 -17.23
N GLN A 176 31.10 -9.89 -16.81
CA GLN A 176 31.79 -10.32 -15.58
C GLN A 176 33.30 -10.45 -15.77
N LYS A 177 33.79 -10.58 -17.01
CA LYS A 177 35.23 -10.67 -17.29
C LYS A 177 35.93 -9.31 -17.27
N THR A 178 35.16 -8.22 -17.26
CA THR A 178 35.64 -6.84 -17.34
C THR A 178 35.50 -6.06 -16.03
N GLN A 179 35.02 -6.72 -14.95
CA GLN A 179 34.98 -6.20 -13.58
C GLN A 179 36.11 -6.80 -12.74
#